data_AF-A0A1I6QF50-F1
#
_entry.id   AF-A0A1I6QF50-F1
#
_cell.length_a   1.000
_cell.length_b   1.000
_cell.length_c   1.000
_cell.angle_alpha   90.00
_cell.angle_beta   90.00
_cell.angle_gamma   90.00
#
_symmetry.space_group_name_H-M   'P 1'
#
loop_
_entity.id
_entity.type
_entity.pdbx_description
1 polymer ?
#
loop_
_entity_poly.entity_id
_entity_poly.type
_entity_poly.pdbx_seq_one_letter_code
_entity_poly.pdbx_strand_id
1 'polypeptide(L)' 'MRNRRDAKLAMPKLILPAIQINMNGGKFSELEENGIRYLKLPFNYFR' A
#
# COMPACT_ATOMS: atom_id res chain seq x y z
N MET A 1 2.93 -27.04 3.62
CA MET A 1 3.99 -26.40 2.82
C MET A 1 3.82 -24.89 2.65
N ARG A 2 2.60 -24.38 2.39
CA ARG A 2 2.35 -22.96 2.05
C ARG A 2 2.90 -21.95 3.08
N ASN A 3 2.51 -22.08 4.36
CA ASN A 3 2.89 -21.14 5.41
C ASN A 3 4.41 -21.02 5.61
N ARG A 4 5.17 -22.12 5.43
CA ARG A 4 6.64 -22.11 5.57
C ARG A 4 7.32 -21.35 4.44
N ARG A 5 6.70 -21.28 3.25
CA ARG A 5 7.19 -20.49 2.12
C ARG A 5 6.84 -19.02 2.32
N ASP A 6 5.58 -18.73 2.64
CA ASP A 6 5.07 -17.36 2.72
C ASP A 6 5.78 -16.56 3.82
N ALA A 7 6.14 -17.20 4.95
CA ALA A 7 6.90 -16.58 6.04
C ALA A 7 8.32 -16.08 5.65
N LYS A 8 8.84 -16.50 4.50
CA LYS A 8 10.18 -16.09 4.02
C LYS A 8 10.12 -15.01 2.93
N LEU A 9 8.93 -14.63 2.48
CA LEU A 9 8.77 -13.66 1.41
C LEU A 9 8.87 -12.23 1.94
N ALA A 10 9.63 -11.40 1.25
CA ALA A 10 9.64 -9.97 1.50
C ALA A 10 8.36 -9.31 0.97
N MET A 11 8.02 -8.15 1.54
CA MET A 11 6.93 -7.33 1.06
C MET A 11 7.20 -6.84 -0.37
N PRO A 12 6.23 -6.95 -1.30
CA PRO A 12 6.37 -6.37 -2.62
C PRO A 12 6.57 -4.85 -2.55
N LYS A 13 7.44 -4.31 -3.40
CA LYS A 13 7.83 -2.88 -3.40
C LYS A 13 6.63 -1.91 -3.47
N LEU A 14 5.56 -2.29 -4.17
CA LEU A 14 4.40 -1.42 -4.41
C LEU A 14 3.14 -1.85 -3.64
N ILE A 15 3.26 -2.72 -2.63
CA ILE A 15 2.08 -3.25 -1.94
C ILE A 15 1.24 -2.15 -1.27
N LEU A 16 1.86 -1.16 -0.63
CA LEU A 16 1.13 -0.08 0.05
C LEU A 16 0.44 0.89 -0.93
N PRO A 17 1.09 1.39 -2.00
CA PRO A 17 0.42 2.13 -3.06
C PRO A 17 -0.70 1.35 -3.75
N ALA A 18 -0.44 0.07 -4.10
CA ALA A 18 -1.38 -0.74 -4.85
C ALA A 18 -2.65 -1.00 -4.04
N ILE A 19 -2.54 -1.31 -2.74
CA ILE A 19 -3.72 -1.50 -1.88
C ILE A 19 -4.56 -0.22 -1.84
N GLN A 20 -3.96 0.94 -1.59
CA GLN A 20 -4.69 2.22 -1.48
C GLN A 20 -5.48 2.58 -2.74
N ILE A 21 -4.91 2.33 -3.92
CA ILE A 21 -5.56 2.65 -5.20
C ILE A 21 -6.57 1.57 -5.59
N ASN A 22 -6.19 0.29 -5.48
CA ASN A 22 -6.99 -0.82 -6.00
C ASN A 22 -8.21 -1.11 -5.12
N MET A 23 -8.12 -0.86 -3.81
CA MET A 23 -9.29 -0.99 -2.93
C MET A 23 -10.41 -0.01 -3.28
N ASN A 24 -10.07 1.10 -3.95
CA ASN A 24 -11.01 2.10 -4.44
C ASN A 24 -11.28 1.96 -5.96
N GLY A 25 -11.14 0.74 -6.51
CA GLY A 25 -11.42 0.45 -7.91
C GLY A 25 -10.50 1.20 -8.89
N GLY A 26 -9.25 1.49 -8.49
CA GLY A 26 -8.29 2.22 -9.32
C GLY A 26 -8.36 3.74 -9.18
N LYS A 27 -9.26 4.27 -8.34
CA LYS A 27 -9.39 5.71 -8.12
C LYS A 27 -8.40 6.22 -7.08
N PHE A 28 -7.73 7.33 -7.38
CA PHE A 28 -6.84 8.00 -6.43
C PHE A 28 -7.62 8.65 -5.27
N SER A 29 -6.94 8.83 -4.13
CA SER A 29 -7.42 9.60 -2.97
C SER A 29 -7.75 11.04 -3.35
N GLU A 30 -8.63 11.70 -2.60
CA GLU A 30 -9.03 13.09 -2.81
C GLU A 30 -7.84 14.07 -2.83
N LEU A 31 -8.06 15.24 -3.41
CA LEU A 31 -7.08 16.33 -3.41
C LEU A 31 -6.99 16.91 -2.00
N GLU A 32 -5.77 17.17 -1.54
CA GLU A 32 -5.55 18.02 -0.37
C GLU A 32 -5.78 19.50 -0.74
N GLU A 33 -5.76 20.41 0.24
CA GLU A 33 -5.99 21.85 0.04
C GLU A 33 -5.05 22.50 -0.98
N ASN A 34 -3.86 21.96 -1.16
CA ASN A 34 -2.88 22.41 -2.14
C ASN A 34 -3.12 21.88 -3.57
N GLY A 35 -4.21 21.15 -3.80
CA GLY A 35 -4.55 20.58 -5.10
C GLY A 35 -3.68 19.39 -5.52
N ILE A 36 -2.96 18.75 -4.59
CA ILE A 36 -2.13 17.58 -4.86
C ILE A 36 -2.71 16.35 -4.14
N ARG A 37 -2.64 15.18 -4.78
CA ARG A 37 -3.02 13.89 -4.17
C ARG A 37 -1.79 13.22 -3.56
N TYR A 38 -1.93 12.66 -2.38
CA TYR A 38 -0.86 11.98 -1.68
C TYR A 38 -1.23 10.53 -1.34
N LEU A 39 -0.25 9.64 -1.42
CA LEU A 39 -0.36 8.30 -0.86
C LEU A 39 0.17 8.32 0.57
N LYS A 40 -0.55 7.65 1.48
CA LYS A 40 -0.19 7.59 2.90
C LYS A 40 0.71 6.39 3.14
N LEU A 41 1.87 6.61 3.76
CA LEU A 41 2.81 5.55 4.11
C LEU A 41 2.91 5.44 5.64
N PRO A 42 2.48 4.31 6.23
CA PRO A 42 2.64 4.11 7.66
C PRO A 42 4.11 3.85 7.99
N PHE A 43 4.65 4.59 8.96
CA PHE A 43 6.00 4.37 9.44
C PHE A 43 6.04 3.22 10.45
N ASN A 44 6.90 2.24 10.19
CA ASN A 44 7.22 1.12 11.10
C ASN A 44 6.02 0.28 11.59
N TYR A 45 4.91 0.26 10.84
CA TYR A 45 3.72 -0.49 11.21
C TYR A 45 3.87 -2.01 10.99
N PHE A 46 4.52 -2.40 9.89
CA PHE A 46 4.81 -3.79 9.58
C PHE A 46 6.24 -4.09 10.03
N ARG A 47 6.38 -4.91 11.08
CA ARG A 47 7.66 -5.40 11.59
C ARG A 47 7.86 -6.84 11.17
#